data_AF-A0AAU2NEI0-F1
#
_entry.id   AF-A0AAU2NEI0-F1
#
_cell.length_a   1.000
_cell.length_b   1.000
_cell.length_c   1.000
_cell.angle_alpha   90.00
_cell.angle_beta   90.00
_cell.angle_gamma   90.00
#
_symmetry.space_group_name_H-M   'P 1'
#
loop_
_entity.id
_entity.type
_entity.pdbx_description
1 polymer ?
#
loop_
_entity_poly.entity_id
_entity_poly.type
_entity_poly.pdbx_seq_one_letter_code
_entity_poly.pdbx_strand_id
1 'polypeptide(L)'
;MDDTASRGARAAASRLADHRPGLPDHVEAALHHTVAGRTGQYGDPVALASLVVSVAALAWGVYNDLKTRTPAPRAEVVQRHVRVRLSQTDQPAPGLSGTELEQVIHITVTEVLNAASVSSAEDDQPSHQEGEQG
;
A
#
# COMPACT_ATOMS: atom_id res chain seq x y z
N MET A 1 -0.07 -5.15 10.58
CA MET A 1 -0.38 -4.37 9.37
C MET A 1 -1.77 -4.78 8.89
N ASP A 2 -2.52 -3.88 8.24
CA ASP A 2 -3.86 -4.18 7.71
C ASP A 2 -3.81 -5.06 6.45
N ASP A 3 -4.79 -5.94 6.24
CA ASP A 3 -4.84 -6.85 5.10
C ASP A 3 -4.97 -6.09 3.78
N THR A 4 -5.78 -5.03 3.73
CA THR A 4 -5.96 -4.18 2.54
C THR A 4 -4.67 -3.48 2.17
N ALA A 5 -3.98 -2.93 3.16
CA ALA A 5 -2.67 -2.30 2.94
C ALA A 5 -1.63 -3.32 2.45
N SER A 6 -1.66 -4.55 2.98
CA SER A 6 -0.75 -5.63 2.58
C SER A 6 -1.02 -6.11 1.14
N ARG A 7 -2.30 -6.30 0.77
CA ARG A 7 -2.71 -6.62 -0.61
C ARG A 7 -2.31 -5.51 -1.59
N GLY A 8 -2.54 -4.25 -1.22
CA GLY A 8 -2.13 -3.10 -2.02
C GLY A 8 -0.62 -3.03 -2.24
N ALA A 9 0.18 -3.29 -1.19
CA ALA A 9 1.64 -3.34 -1.30
C ALA A 9 2.13 -4.45 -2.25
N ARG A 10 1.56 -5.65 -2.16
CA ARG A 10 1.87 -6.78 -3.05
C ARG A 10 1.57 -6.48 -4.51
N ALA A 11 0.39 -5.96 -4.79
CA ALA A 11 -0.02 -5.63 -6.15
C ALA A 11 0.85 -4.51 -6.73
N ALA A 12 1.23 -3.51 -5.91
CA ALA A 12 2.14 -2.46 -6.31
C ALA A 12 3.53 -3.01 -6.63
N ALA A 13 4.05 -3.92 -5.80
CA ALA A 13 5.32 -4.59 -6.02
C ALA A 13 5.33 -5.38 -7.34
N SER A 14 4.24 -6.11 -7.62
CA SER A 14 4.06 -6.84 -8.87
C SER A 14 4.08 -5.91 -10.10
N ARG A 15 3.41 -4.75 -10.03
CA ARG A 15 3.47 -3.74 -11.11
C ARG A 15 4.84 -3.11 -11.32
N LEU A 16 5.60 -2.94 -10.25
CA LEU A 16 6.95 -2.40 -10.31
C LEU A 16 7.99 -3.45 -10.73
N ALA A 17 7.63 -4.73 -10.74
CA ALA A 17 8.53 -5.85 -11.02
C ALA A 17 9.12 -5.81 -12.44
N ASP A 18 8.41 -5.25 -13.43
CA ASP A 18 8.92 -5.03 -14.80
C ASP A 18 10.27 -4.30 -14.82
N HIS A 19 10.47 -3.38 -13.90
CA HIS A 19 11.70 -2.58 -13.81
C HIS A 19 12.58 -3.01 -12.64
N ARG A 20 12.05 -3.82 -11.70
CA ARG A 20 12.69 -4.23 -10.45
C ARG A 20 12.26 -5.64 -10.04
N PRO A 21 12.78 -6.69 -10.69
CA PRO A 21 12.25 -8.06 -10.59
C PRO A 21 12.31 -8.67 -9.18
N GLY A 22 13.23 -8.24 -8.31
CA GLY A 22 13.31 -8.72 -6.92
C GLY A 22 12.37 -8.03 -5.94
N LEU A 23 11.64 -6.98 -6.36
CA LEU A 23 10.84 -6.16 -5.46
C LEU A 23 9.69 -6.92 -4.76
N PRO A 24 8.96 -7.84 -5.41
CA PRO A 24 7.90 -8.61 -4.74
C PRO A 24 8.39 -9.38 -3.52
N ASP A 25 9.49 -10.12 -3.63
CA ASP A 25 10.10 -10.86 -2.51
C ASP A 25 10.54 -9.92 -1.37
N HIS A 26 11.15 -8.79 -1.71
CA HIS A 26 11.54 -7.80 -0.71
C HIS A 26 10.33 -7.17 -0.01
N VAL A 27 9.22 -6.96 -0.71
CA VAL A 27 7.97 -6.45 -0.12
C VAL A 27 7.36 -7.47 0.82
N GLU A 28 7.32 -8.75 0.45
CA GLU A 28 6.88 -9.81 1.37
C GLU A 28 7.76 -9.83 2.62
N ALA A 29 9.08 -9.83 2.47
CA ALA A 29 10.00 -9.77 3.59
C ALA A 29 9.75 -8.53 4.49
N ALA A 30 9.52 -7.36 3.89
CA ALA A 30 9.22 -6.13 4.62
C ALA A 30 7.88 -6.21 5.36
N LEU A 31 6.82 -6.74 4.73
CA LEU A 31 5.52 -6.96 5.37
C LEU A 31 5.64 -7.85 6.61
N HIS A 32 6.46 -8.90 6.53
CA HIS A 32 6.72 -9.80 7.65
C HIS A 32 7.64 -9.19 8.73
N HIS A 33 8.54 -8.26 8.37
CA HIS A 33 9.51 -7.67 9.30
C HIS A 33 9.01 -6.41 10.04
N THR A 34 7.88 -5.82 9.62
CA THR A 34 7.37 -4.52 10.14
C THR A 34 6.94 -4.54 11.63
N VAL A 35 7.09 -5.67 12.34
CA VAL A 35 6.81 -5.78 13.79
C VAL A 35 8.01 -5.37 14.68
N ALA A 36 9.24 -5.28 14.15
CA ALA A 36 10.43 -4.96 14.95
C ALA A 36 11.07 -3.63 14.54
N GLY A 37 11.35 -2.78 15.54
CA GLY A 37 11.76 -1.38 15.40
C GLY A 37 12.92 -1.08 14.44
N ARG A 38 12.67 -0.05 13.63
CA ARG A 38 13.59 0.86 12.91
C ARG A 38 15.10 0.71 13.17
N THR A 39 15.82 0.29 12.13
CA THR A 39 17.21 0.72 11.80
C THR A 39 17.27 0.71 10.26
N GLY A 40 17.72 1.74 9.53
CA GLY A 40 18.83 2.63 9.81
C GLY A 40 20.03 2.23 8.95
N GLN A 41 19.84 2.16 7.61
CA GLN A 41 20.83 2.26 6.52
C GLN A 41 20.24 1.59 5.27
N TYR A 42 19.82 2.40 4.30
CA TYR A 42 19.03 1.96 3.14
C TYR A 42 19.70 2.42 1.85
N GLY A 43 20.67 1.63 1.40
CA GLY A 43 21.29 1.73 0.07
C GLY A 43 20.90 0.57 -0.86
N ASP A 44 19.85 -0.18 -0.52
CA ASP A 44 19.60 -1.55 -1.02
C ASP A 44 18.11 -1.74 -1.41
N PRO A 45 17.73 -2.62 -2.36
CA PRO A 45 16.35 -2.93 -2.77
C PRO A 45 15.34 -3.12 -1.63
N VAL A 46 15.77 -3.52 -0.43
CA VAL A 46 14.94 -3.60 0.79
C VAL A 46 14.37 -2.22 1.18
N ALA A 47 15.09 -1.13 0.90
CA ALA A 47 14.64 0.24 1.16
C ALA A 47 13.38 0.61 0.37
N LEU A 48 13.34 0.18 -0.89
CA LEU A 48 12.20 0.42 -1.76
C LEU A 48 11.00 -0.40 -1.29
N ALA A 49 11.21 -1.65 -0.93
CA ALA A 49 10.15 -2.49 -0.37
C ALA A 49 9.56 -1.87 0.91
N SER A 50 10.40 -1.43 1.84
CA SER A 50 9.98 -0.72 3.05
C SER A 50 9.23 0.58 2.74
N LEU A 51 9.63 1.31 1.69
CA LEU A 51 8.90 2.47 1.21
C LEU A 51 7.50 2.08 0.69
N VAL A 52 7.40 1.08 -0.19
CA VAL A 52 6.10 0.60 -0.71
C VAL A 52 5.17 0.21 0.44
N VAL A 53 5.67 -0.57 1.41
CA VAL A 53 4.91 -0.99 2.59
C VAL A 53 4.46 0.21 3.44
N SER A 54 5.36 1.17 3.69
CA SER A 54 5.05 2.39 4.45
C SER A 54 4.02 3.27 3.75
N VAL A 55 4.15 3.45 2.43
CA VAL A 55 3.20 4.19 1.60
C VAL A 55 1.84 3.49 1.61
N ALA A 56 1.80 2.16 1.50
CA ALA A 56 0.55 1.41 1.51
C ALA A 56 -0.19 1.54 2.85
N ALA A 57 0.54 1.42 3.96
CA ALA A 57 -0.02 1.64 5.30
C ALA A 57 -0.53 3.08 5.48
N LEU A 58 0.24 4.06 5.01
CA LEU A 58 -0.15 5.47 5.07
C LEU A 58 -1.38 5.77 4.21
N ALA A 59 -1.43 5.25 2.98
CA ALA A 59 -2.55 5.39 2.06
C ALA A 59 -3.83 4.80 2.64
N TRP A 60 -3.73 3.62 3.26
CA TRP A 60 -4.86 3.00 3.95
C TRP A 60 -5.34 3.82 5.15
N GLY A 61 -4.41 4.34 5.97
CA GLY A 61 -4.75 5.22 7.09
C GLY A 61 -5.44 6.52 6.63
N VAL A 62 -4.92 7.15 5.56
CA VAL A 62 -5.53 8.33 4.95
C VAL A 62 -6.91 8.02 4.36
N TYR A 63 -7.06 6.89 3.66
CA TYR A 63 -8.35 6.47 3.11
C TYR A 63 -9.39 6.29 4.22
N ASN A 64 -9.05 5.61 5.31
CA ASN A 64 -9.96 5.43 6.44
C ASN A 64 -10.33 6.75 7.11
N ASP A 65 -9.36 7.63 7.34
CA ASP A 65 -9.61 8.98 7.89
C ASP A 65 -10.58 9.77 7.00
N LEU A 66 -10.36 9.76 5.68
CA LEU A 66 -11.24 10.43 4.73
C LEU A 66 -12.62 9.78 4.63
N LYS A 67 -12.70 8.45 4.73
CA LYS A 67 -13.97 7.69 4.69
C LYS A 67 -14.93 8.09 5.80
N THR A 68 -14.41 8.55 6.96
CA THR A 68 -15.25 9.10 8.05
C THR A 68 -16.00 10.38 7.66
N ARG A 69 -15.52 11.12 6.66
CA ARG A 69 -16.08 12.40 6.21
C ARG A 69 -16.69 12.32 4.81
N THR A 70 -16.23 11.40 3.98
CA THR A 70 -16.66 11.23 2.59
C THR A 70 -16.63 9.74 2.25
N PRO A 71 -17.79 9.10 2.00
CA PRO A 71 -17.88 7.64 1.90
C PRO A 71 -17.10 7.03 0.73
N ALA A 72 -16.79 7.83 -0.30
CA ALA A 72 -15.96 7.44 -1.44
C ALA A 72 -14.89 8.51 -1.71
N PRO A 73 -13.76 8.51 -0.97
CA PRO A 73 -12.69 9.48 -1.19
C PRO A 73 -12.01 9.22 -2.54
N ARG A 74 -11.79 10.29 -3.31
CA ARG A 74 -11.14 10.21 -4.62
C ARG A 74 -9.65 9.87 -4.48
N ALA A 75 -9.13 9.06 -5.40
CA ALA A 75 -7.73 8.64 -5.42
C ALA A 75 -6.75 9.82 -5.39
N GLU A 76 -7.04 10.88 -6.14
CA GLU A 76 -6.21 12.10 -6.20
C GLU A 76 -6.07 12.79 -4.82
N VAL A 77 -7.13 12.76 -4.01
CA VAL A 77 -7.12 13.35 -2.66
C VAL A 77 -6.25 12.51 -1.73
N VAL A 78 -6.42 11.18 -1.76
CA VAL A 78 -5.58 10.26 -0.98
C VAL A 78 -4.11 10.41 -1.35
N GLN A 79 -3.81 10.42 -2.66
CA GLN A 79 -2.44 10.60 -3.16
C GLN A 79 -1.82 11.92 -2.71
N ARG A 80 -2.58 13.03 -2.77
CA ARG A 80 -2.09 14.33 -2.31
C ARG A 80 -1.76 14.32 -0.82
N HIS A 81 -2.62 13.73 0.01
CA HIS A 81 -2.39 13.61 1.45
C HIS A 81 -1.16 12.74 1.78
N VAL A 82 -1.02 11.61 1.07
CA VAL A 82 0.15 10.72 1.20
C VAL A 82 1.44 11.47 0.85
N ARG A 83 1.47 12.19 -0.28
CA ARG A 83 2.64 13.01 -0.69
C ARG A 83 3.01 14.04 0.38
N VAL A 84 2.04 14.81 0.87
CA VAL A 84 2.30 15.83 1.91
C VAL A 84 2.89 15.20 3.17
N ARG A 85 2.32 14.09 3.66
CA ARG A 85 2.81 13.42 4.87
C ARG A 85 4.19 12.78 4.67
N LEU A 86 4.50 12.26 3.49
CA LEU A 86 5.83 11.77 3.15
C LEU A 86 6.86 12.90 3.13
N SER A 87 6.52 14.06 2.54
CA SER A 87 7.39 15.24 2.55
C SER A 87 7.65 15.81 3.95
N GLN A 88 6.75 15.57 4.90
CA GLN A 88 6.90 15.93 6.31
C GLN A 88 7.72 14.92 7.10
N THR A 89 7.86 13.70 6.58
CA THR A 89 8.68 12.68 7.21
C THR A 89 10.13 12.93 6.78
N ASP A 90 11.02 13.22 7.72
CA ASP A 90 12.47 13.37 7.50
C ASP A 90 13.10 11.99 7.21
N GLN A 91 12.59 11.30 6.18
CA GLN A 91 13.07 10.01 5.76
C GLN A 91 13.72 10.20 4.40
N PRO A 92 15.04 9.95 4.28
CA PRO A 92 15.71 10.07 3.00
C PRO A 92 15.04 9.12 2.00
N ALA A 93 14.60 9.67 0.88
CA ALA A 93 14.09 8.87 -0.23
C ALA A 93 15.19 7.90 -0.68
N PRO A 94 14.88 6.63 -0.96
CA PRO A 94 15.89 5.60 -1.19
C PRO A 94 16.56 5.79 -2.57
N GLY A 95 17.50 6.73 -2.70
CA GLY A 95 18.24 7.00 -3.94
C GLY A 95 17.37 7.29 -5.18
N LEU A 96 16.06 7.45 -5.02
CA LEU A 96 15.10 7.64 -6.09
C LEU A 96 15.11 9.08 -6.58
N SER A 97 15.00 9.25 -7.89
CA SER A 97 14.64 10.55 -8.46
C SER A 97 13.24 10.94 -8.02
N GLY A 98 12.93 12.25 -7.99
CA GLY A 98 11.59 12.74 -7.64
C GLY A 98 10.48 12.07 -8.45
N THR A 99 10.70 11.89 -9.75
CA THR A 99 9.75 11.21 -10.65
C THR A 99 9.53 9.73 -10.30
N GLU A 100 10.59 9.00 -9.92
CA GLU A 100 10.49 7.59 -9.54
C GLU A 100 9.74 7.44 -8.21
N LEU A 101 10.00 8.32 -7.25
CA LEU A 101 9.28 8.37 -5.98
C LEU A 101 7.79 8.65 -6.23
N GLU A 102 7.46 9.61 -7.09
CA GLU A 102 6.08 9.91 -7.45
C GLU A 102 5.38 8.74 -8.12
N GLN A 103 6.07 8.02 -9.00
CA GLN A 103 5.54 6.82 -9.65
C GLN A 103 5.25 5.71 -8.62
N VAL A 104 6.18 5.45 -7.68
CA VAL A 104 5.99 4.47 -6.60
C VAL A 104 4.79 4.83 -5.75
N ILE A 105 4.65 6.11 -5.36
CA ILE A 105 3.52 6.58 -4.56
C ILE A 105 2.21 6.41 -5.33
N HIS A 106 2.15 6.84 -6.59
CA HIS A 106 0.95 6.75 -7.41
C HIS A 106 0.48 5.30 -7.60
N ILE A 107 1.38 4.40 -7.97
CA ILE A 107 1.08 2.98 -8.13
C ILE A 107 0.59 2.40 -6.81
N THR A 108 1.32 2.63 -5.71
CA THR A 108 0.97 2.06 -4.41
C THR A 108 -0.39 2.53 -3.89
N VAL A 109 -0.69 3.83 -4.01
CA VAL A 109 -2.00 4.38 -3.62
C VAL A 109 -3.12 3.76 -4.46
N THR A 110 -2.91 3.65 -5.78
CA THR A 110 -3.89 3.05 -6.69
C THR A 110 -4.20 1.61 -6.29
N GLU A 111 -3.18 0.80 -6.02
CA GLU A 111 -3.36 -0.60 -5.66
C GLU A 111 -4.03 -0.79 -4.29
N VAL A 112 -3.76 0.08 -3.31
CA VAL A 112 -4.46 0.05 -2.02
C VAL A 112 -5.95 0.36 -2.19
N LEU A 113 -6.30 1.33 -3.03
CA LEU A 113 -7.70 1.68 -3.28
C LEU A 113 -8.42 0.60 -4.08
N ASN A 114 -7.73 -0.05 -5.02
CA ASN A 114 -8.24 -1.24 -5.71
C ASN A 114 -8.50 -2.37 -4.70
N ALA A 115 -7.54 -2.66 -3.81
CA ALA A 115 -7.71 -3.68 -2.77
C ALA A 115 -8.89 -3.36 -1.83
N ALA A 116 -9.07 -2.10 -1.46
CA ALA A 116 -10.21 -1.65 -0.64
C ALA A 116 -11.55 -1.87 -1.34
N SER A 117 -11.58 -1.67 -2.66
CA SER A 117 -12.78 -1.87 -3.48
C SER A 117 -13.12 -3.36 -3.59
N VAL A 118 -12.11 -4.22 -3.76
CA VAL A 118 -12.29 -5.68 -3.78
C VAL A 118 -12.76 -6.19 -2.42
N SER A 119 -12.14 -5.74 -1.31
CA SER A 119 -12.56 -6.14 0.04
C SER A 119 -14.00 -5.75 0.34
N SER A 120 -14.50 -4.63 -0.21
CA SER A 120 -15.90 -4.22 -0.06
C SER A 120 -16.86 -5.11 -0.86
N ALA A 121 -16.39 -5.72 -1.96
CA ALA A 121 -17.18 -6.66 -2.77
C ALA A 121 -17.17 -8.07 -2.19
N GLU A 122 -16.11 -8.46 -1.45
CA GLU A 122 -16.05 -9.75 -0.75
C GLU A 122 -16.99 -9.80 0.47
N ASP A 123 -17.16 -8.68 1.17
CA ASP A 123 -18.08 -8.55 2.33
C ASP A 123 -19.58 -8.58 1.93
N ASP A 124 -19.90 -8.26 0.68
CA ASP A 124 -21.26 -8.23 0.12
C ASP A 124 -21.70 -9.57 -0.50
N GLN A 125 -20.88 -10.63 -0.43
CA GLN A 125 -21.31 -11.97 -0.87
C GLN A 125 -22.32 -12.53 0.15
N PRO A 126 -23.60 -12.72 -0.21
CA PRO A 126 -24.55 -13.38 0.67
C PRO A 126 -24.07 -14.82 0.86
N SER A 127 -23.88 -15.20 2.11
CA SER A 127 -23.70 -16.58 2.55
C SER A 127 -24.90 -17.41 2.10
N HIS A 128 -24.90 -17.84 0.84
CA HIS A 128 -25.87 -18.79 0.30
C HIS A 128 -25.45 -20.18 0.79
N GLN A 129 -25.60 -20.40 2.10
CA GLN A 129 -25.62 -21.73 2.66
C GLN A 129 -27.04 -22.26 2.44
N GLU A 130 -27.23 -22.84 1.26
CA GLU A 130 -28.43 -23.59 0.93
C GLU A 130 -28.62 -24.70 1.95
N GLY A 131 -29.70 -24.57 2.71
CA GLY A 131 -30.32 -25.70 3.35
C GLY A 131 -30.98 -26.56 2.28
N GLU A 132 -30.30 -27.62 1.87
CA GLU A 132 -30.92 -28.83 1.32
C GLU A 132 -30.63 -29.93 2.36
N GLN A 133 -31.47 -30.18 3.37
CA GLN A 133 -32.79 -30.82 3.36
C GLN A 133 -32.85 -32.09 2.51
N GLY A 134 -32.93 -33.25 3.18
CA GLY A 134 -33.19 -34.56 2.61
C GLY A 134 -32.88 -35.67 3.58
#